data_AF-A0A6J7H845-F1
#
_entry.id   AF-A0A6J7H845-F1
#
_cell.length_a   1.000
_cell.length_b   1.000
_cell.length_c   1.000
_cell.angle_alpha   90.00
_cell.angle_beta   90.00
_cell.angle_gamma   90.00
#
_symmetry.space_group_name_H-M   'P 1'
#
loop_
_entity.id
_entity.type
_entity.pdbx_description
1 polymer ?
#
loop_
_entity_poly.entity_id
_entity_poly.type
_entity_poly.pdbx_seq_one_letter_code
_entity_poly.pdbx_strand_id
1 'polypeptide(L)'
;MSAEEFTKFAGSLAAITTAIGDGVEADGEPRSPDMEMPVLWMSSVGHAISAALPTLPQDSQRAVFAAVEHGMVSGSELLRTAIATGLLEAIAHDVDRARVPRELVTPHLGPRSRAYLEEWDAFTLGEPTTGTS
;
A
#
# COMPACT_ATOMS: atom_id res chain seq x y z
N MET A 1 2.20 20.06 8.22
CA MET A 1 2.03 18.79 8.96
C MET A 1 1.94 17.56 8.05
N SER A 2 1.86 17.68 6.72
CA SER A 2 1.79 16.53 5.81
C SER A 2 3.13 15.82 5.55
N ALA A 3 4.22 16.57 5.30
CA ALA A 3 5.49 15.97 4.88
C ALA A 3 6.19 15.10 5.94
N GLU A 4 6.14 15.51 7.21
CA GLU A 4 6.77 14.77 8.32
C GLU A 4 6.13 13.39 8.51
N GLU A 5 4.81 13.30 8.35
CA GLU A 5 4.06 12.06 8.52
C GLU A 5 4.40 11.05 7.43
N PHE A 6 4.47 11.49 6.17
CA PHE A 6 4.91 10.65 5.05
C PHE A 6 6.36 10.21 5.22
N THR A 7 7.23 11.10 5.71
CA THR A 7 8.64 10.77 6.00
C THR A 7 8.74 9.71 7.09
N LYS A 8 7.93 9.83 8.16
CA LYS A 8 7.86 8.85 9.23
C LYS A 8 7.33 7.50 8.73
N PHE A 9 6.31 7.53 7.87
CA PHE A 9 5.79 6.32 7.23
C PHE A 9 6.87 5.63 6.38
N ALA A 10 7.52 6.37 5.47
CA ALA A 10 8.64 5.86 4.67
C ALA A 10 9.76 5.29 5.55
N GLY A 11 10.12 6.01 6.61
CA GLY A 11 11.12 5.58 7.59
C GLY A 11 10.72 4.29 8.32
N SER A 12 9.43 4.09 8.61
CA SER A 12 8.96 2.85 9.23
C SER A 12 9.10 1.64 8.30
N LEU A 13 8.87 1.81 7.00
CA LEU A 13 9.10 0.77 5.99
C LEU A 13 10.59 0.47 5.85
N ALA A 14 11.43 1.51 5.75
CA ALA A 14 12.87 1.38 5.63
C ALA A 14 13.52 0.69 6.85
N ALA A 15 12.95 0.87 8.06
CA ALA A 15 13.39 0.19 9.26
C ALA A 15 13.08 -1.32 9.25
N ILE A 16 12.12 -1.77 8.44
CA ILE A 16 11.76 -3.19 8.27
C ILE A 16 12.64 -3.83 7.18
N THR A 17 12.80 -3.14 6.05
CA THR A 17 13.59 -3.62 4.91
C THR A 17 13.99 -2.46 4.00
N THR A 18 15.19 -2.52 3.43
CA THR A 18 15.63 -1.55 2.41
C THR A 18 15.04 -1.85 1.04
N ALA A 19 14.61 -3.08 0.78
CA ALA A 19 14.17 -3.55 -0.54
C ALA A 19 13.03 -2.71 -1.15
N ILE A 20 12.15 -2.16 -0.31
CA ILE A 20 11.09 -1.26 -0.76
C ILE A 20 11.69 0.05 -1.29
N GLY A 21 12.62 0.66 -0.55
CA GLY A 21 13.30 1.88 -0.99
C GLY A 21 14.18 1.65 -2.23
N ASP A 22 14.85 0.50 -2.31
CA ASP A 22 15.62 0.09 -3.48
C ASP A 22 14.70 -0.08 -4.71
N GLY A 23 13.50 -0.64 -4.53
CA GLY A 23 12.49 -0.77 -5.59
C GLY A 23 11.92 0.56 -6.07
N VAL A 24 11.62 1.48 -5.15
CA VAL A 24 11.17 2.84 -5.49
C VAL A 24 12.21 3.58 -6.34
N GLU A 25 13.49 3.49 -5.98
CA GLU A 25 14.57 4.09 -6.78
C GLU A 25 14.77 3.41 -8.13
N ALA A 26 14.59 2.10 -8.22
CA ALA A 26 14.66 1.38 -9.48
C ALA A 26 13.59 1.82 -10.48
N ASP A 27 12.43 2.29 -9.99
CA ASP A 27 11.36 2.88 -10.78
C ASP A 27 11.57 4.36 -11.10
N GLY A 28 12.72 4.93 -10.70
CA GLY A 28 13.10 6.33 -10.97
C GLY A 28 12.56 7.34 -9.97
N GLU A 29 11.94 6.89 -8.89
CA GLU A 29 11.37 7.74 -7.84
C GLU A 29 12.35 7.88 -6.65
N PRO A 30 12.38 9.05 -5.98
CA PRO A 30 13.20 9.20 -4.78
C PRO A 30 12.64 8.40 -3.60
N ARG A 31 13.52 7.88 -2.73
CA ARG A 31 13.09 7.25 -1.46
C ARG A 31 12.37 8.22 -0.53
N SER A 32 12.70 9.50 -0.61
CA SER A 32 12.00 10.54 0.13
C SER A 32 10.63 10.79 -0.50
N PRO A 33 9.56 10.93 0.29
CA PRO A 33 8.23 11.21 -0.23
C PRO A 33 8.19 12.44 -1.14
N ASP A 34 7.56 12.29 -2.30
CA ASP A 34 7.16 13.43 -3.13
C ASP A 34 5.86 14.03 -2.57
N MET A 35 5.95 15.25 -2.04
CA MET A 35 4.80 15.94 -1.48
C MET A 35 4.04 16.80 -2.50
N GLU A 36 4.57 16.98 -3.70
CA GLU A 36 3.83 17.55 -4.84
C GLU A 36 2.85 16.51 -5.40
N MET A 37 3.28 15.25 -5.49
CA MET A 37 2.49 14.12 -6.01
C MET A 37 2.46 12.91 -5.06
N PRO A 38 1.91 13.04 -3.83
CA PRO A 38 2.01 12.02 -2.79
C PRO A 38 1.35 10.69 -3.12
N VAL A 39 0.27 10.71 -3.92
CA VAL A 39 -0.43 9.50 -4.35
C VAL A 39 0.40 8.71 -5.35
N LEU A 40 1.08 9.39 -6.30
CA LEU A 40 1.93 8.73 -7.30
C LEU A 40 3.15 8.10 -6.64
N TRP A 41 3.82 8.83 -5.76
CA TRP A 41 4.92 8.28 -4.98
C TRP A 41 4.48 7.05 -4.17
N MET A 42 3.30 7.11 -3.56
CA MET A 42 2.76 5.99 -2.78
C MET A 42 2.39 4.78 -3.67
N SER A 43 2.00 4.99 -4.93
CA SER A 43 1.81 3.92 -5.91
C SER A 43 3.12 3.19 -6.22
N SER A 44 4.21 3.93 -6.40
CA SER A 44 5.56 3.34 -6.58
C SER A 44 5.99 2.54 -5.34
N VAL A 45 5.68 3.02 -4.14
CA VAL A 45 5.88 2.24 -2.89
C VAL A 45 5.07 0.95 -2.91
N GLY A 46 3.81 0.98 -3.37
CA GLY A 46 2.97 -0.21 -3.51
C GLY A 46 3.57 -1.25 -4.45
N HIS A 47 4.02 -0.83 -5.63
CA HIS A 47 4.70 -1.71 -6.60
C HIS A 47 6.01 -2.29 -6.03
N ALA A 48 6.81 -1.48 -5.34
CA ALA A 48 8.03 -1.92 -4.69
C ALA A 48 7.75 -2.96 -3.58
N ILE A 49 6.68 -2.78 -2.81
CA ILE A 49 6.22 -3.80 -1.84
C ILE A 49 5.87 -5.09 -2.57
N SER A 50 5.01 -5.06 -3.59
CA SER A 50 4.61 -6.24 -4.38
C SER A 50 5.81 -7.01 -4.92
N ALA A 51 6.80 -6.31 -5.48
CA ALA A 51 8.01 -6.90 -6.02
C ALA A 51 8.92 -7.51 -4.94
N ALA A 52 9.01 -6.90 -3.76
CA ALA A 52 9.84 -7.37 -2.67
C ALA A 52 9.23 -8.59 -1.94
N LEU A 53 7.90 -8.67 -1.82
CA LEU A 53 7.19 -9.65 -0.99
C LEU A 53 7.68 -11.11 -1.14
N PRO A 54 7.86 -11.67 -2.36
CA PRO A 54 8.30 -13.06 -2.54
C PRO A 54 9.68 -13.36 -1.93
N THR A 55 10.50 -12.34 -1.70
CA THR A 55 11.87 -12.46 -1.19
C THR A 55 12.00 -12.15 0.30
N LEU A 56 10.97 -11.53 0.88
CA LEU A 56 11.00 -11.12 2.28
C LEU A 56 10.68 -12.31 3.20
N PRO A 57 11.33 -12.42 4.38
CA PRO A 57 10.88 -13.31 5.43
C PRO A 57 9.44 -12.99 5.85
N GLN A 58 8.68 -14.00 6.27
CA GLN A 58 7.27 -13.82 6.64
C GLN A 58 7.05 -12.77 7.74
N ASP A 59 7.98 -12.64 8.69
CA ASP A 59 7.90 -11.59 9.73
C ASP A 59 8.07 -10.18 9.17
N SER A 60 8.94 -10.00 8.18
CA SER A 60 9.08 -8.73 7.46
C SER A 60 7.83 -8.43 6.61
N GLN A 61 7.25 -9.43 5.94
CA GLN A 61 5.99 -9.25 5.21
C GLN A 61 4.88 -8.75 6.15
N ARG A 62 4.71 -9.43 7.30
CA ARG A 62 3.76 -9.04 8.34
C ARG A 62 4.01 -7.63 8.86
N ALA A 63 5.27 -7.26 9.12
CA ALA A 63 5.63 -5.95 9.63
C ALA A 63 5.34 -4.83 8.62
N VAL A 64 5.60 -5.06 7.33
CA VAL A 64 5.28 -4.09 6.26
C VAL A 64 3.78 -3.80 6.23
N PHE A 65 2.95 -4.85 6.18
CA PHE A 65 1.50 -4.65 6.15
C PHE A 65 0.94 -4.09 7.46
N ALA A 66 1.58 -4.38 8.61
CA ALA A 66 1.24 -3.74 9.87
C ALA A 66 1.52 -2.23 9.86
N ALA A 67 2.61 -1.79 9.22
CA ALA A 67 2.91 -0.37 9.03
C ALA A 67 1.88 0.31 8.10
N VAL A 68 1.48 -0.36 7.02
CA VAL A 68 0.41 0.09 6.11
C VAL A 68 -0.91 0.25 6.85
N GLU A 69 -1.33 -0.76 7.61
CA GLU A 69 -2.57 -0.72 8.42
C GLU A 69 -2.50 0.40 9.47
N HIS A 70 -1.35 0.58 10.13
CA HIS A 70 -1.17 1.66 11.09
C HIS A 70 -1.36 3.03 10.43
N GLY A 71 -0.81 3.24 9.23
CA GLY A 71 -1.03 4.44 8.44
C GLY A 71 -2.50 4.64 8.06
N MET A 72 -3.21 3.57 7.70
CA MET A 72 -4.65 3.60 7.40
C MET A 72 -5.52 3.95 8.62
N VAL A 73 -5.14 3.54 9.82
CA VAL A 73 -5.92 3.77 11.05
C VAL A 73 -5.59 5.11 11.70
N SER A 74 -4.30 5.42 11.82
CA SER A 74 -3.81 6.53 12.65
C SER A 74 -3.30 7.71 11.84
N GLY A 75 -3.12 7.55 10.53
CA GLY A 75 -2.62 8.61 9.67
C GLY A 75 -3.61 9.76 9.50
N SER A 76 -3.11 10.93 9.09
CA SER A 76 -3.94 12.04 8.64
C SER A 76 -4.81 11.64 7.44
N GLU A 77 -5.85 12.43 7.15
CA GLU A 77 -6.69 12.20 5.99
C GLU A 77 -5.88 12.09 4.69
N LEU A 78 -4.91 12.99 4.49
CA LEU A 78 -4.04 12.97 3.32
C LEU A 78 -3.21 11.68 3.23
N LEU A 79 -2.59 11.25 4.33
CA LEU A 79 -1.80 10.01 4.34
C LEU A 79 -2.68 8.78 4.10
N ARG A 80 -3.84 8.71 4.77
CA ARG A 80 -4.80 7.62 4.58
C ARG A 80 -5.25 7.54 3.13
N THR A 81 -5.60 8.66 2.51
CA THR A 81 -5.97 8.71 1.09
C THR A 81 -4.81 8.24 0.21
N ALA A 82 -3.59 8.73 0.43
CA ALA A 82 -2.44 8.30 -0.38
C ALA A 82 -2.14 6.79 -0.22
N ILE A 83 -2.23 6.24 0.99
CA ILE A 83 -2.08 4.79 1.21
C ILE A 83 -3.21 4.03 0.51
N ALA A 84 -4.45 4.48 0.64
CA ALA A 84 -5.60 3.81 0.06
C ALA A 84 -5.53 3.80 -1.47
N THR A 85 -5.49 4.98 -2.10
CA THR A 85 -5.62 5.12 -3.56
C THR A 85 -4.29 4.99 -4.31
N GLY A 86 -3.16 5.19 -3.62
CA GLY A 86 -1.83 5.00 -4.18
C GLY A 86 -1.30 3.60 -3.89
N LEU A 87 -1.08 3.28 -2.60
CA LEU A 87 -0.41 2.04 -2.20
C LEU A 87 -1.26 0.78 -2.42
N LEU A 88 -2.45 0.75 -1.81
CA LEU A 88 -3.26 -0.46 -1.76
C LEU A 88 -3.83 -0.82 -3.13
N GLU A 89 -4.29 0.17 -3.90
CA GLU A 89 -4.72 -0.04 -5.28
C GLU A 89 -3.57 -0.53 -6.18
N ALA A 90 -2.35 -0.02 -6.02
CA ALA A 90 -1.19 -0.52 -6.76
C ALA A 90 -0.89 -2.00 -6.44
N ILE A 91 -0.95 -2.39 -5.16
CA ILE A 91 -0.81 -3.79 -4.74
C ILE A 91 -1.94 -4.66 -5.32
N ALA A 92 -3.20 -4.21 -5.22
CA ALA A 92 -4.34 -4.94 -5.75
C ALA A 92 -4.21 -5.17 -7.26
N HIS A 93 -3.81 -4.14 -7.99
CA HIS A 93 -3.53 -4.22 -9.43
C HIS A 93 -2.40 -5.19 -9.77
N ASP A 94 -1.33 -5.24 -8.97
CA ASP A 94 -0.26 -6.22 -9.15
C ASP A 94 -0.72 -7.66 -8.86
N VAL A 95 -1.60 -7.85 -7.88
CA VAL A 95 -2.25 -9.15 -7.61
C VAL A 95 -3.09 -9.58 -8.83
N ASP A 96 -3.93 -8.68 -9.35
CA ASP A 96 -4.80 -8.97 -10.49
C ASP A 96 -4.03 -9.26 -11.78
N ARG A 97 -2.84 -8.66 -11.93
CA ARG A 97 -1.91 -8.94 -13.03
C ARG A 97 -0.99 -10.13 -12.79
N ALA A 98 -1.19 -10.88 -11.70
CA ALA A 98 -0.36 -12.01 -11.28
C ALA A 98 1.14 -11.66 -11.16
N ARG A 99 1.46 -10.40 -10.83
CA ARG A 99 2.83 -9.94 -10.54
C ARG A 99 3.26 -10.30 -9.12
N VAL A 100 2.29 -10.43 -8.21
CA VAL A 100 2.48 -10.96 -6.86
C VAL A 100 1.36 -11.96 -6.53
N PRO A 101 1.66 -13.13 -5.96
CA PRO A 101 0.63 -14.09 -5.54
C PRO A 101 -0.31 -13.50 -4.47
N ARG A 102 -1.62 -13.70 -4.63
CA ARG A 102 -2.64 -13.24 -3.68
C ARG A 102 -2.40 -13.82 -2.27
N GLU A 103 -1.85 -15.02 -2.19
CA GLU A 103 -1.54 -15.73 -0.95
C GLU A 103 -0.44 -15.05 -0.12
N LEU A 104 0.40 -14.22 -0.75
CA LEU A 104 1.42 -13.42 -0.06
C LEU A 104 0.90 -12.07 0.42
N VAL A 105 -0.31 -11.65 0.02
CA VAL A 105 -0.88 -10.34 0.35
C VAL A 105 -2.03 -10.50 1.35
N THR A 106 -3.05 -11.28 0.99
CA THR A 106 -4.32 -11.36 1.74
C THR A 106 -4.17 -11.71 3.22
N PRO A 107 -3.29 -12.66 3.63
CA PRO A 107 -3.14 -13.01 5.04
C PRO A 107 -2.58 -11.88 5.92
N HIS A 108 -1.94 -10.89 5.31
CA HIS A 108 -1.25 -9.81 6.01
C HIS A 108 -2.03 -8.50 6.05
N LEU A 109 -3.07 -8.34 5.21
CA LEU A 109 -3.92 -7.17 5.22
C LEU A 109 -4.61 -7.00 6.58
N GLY A 110 -4.44 -5.81 7.16
CA GLY A 110 -5.16 -5.39 8.35
C GLY A 110 -6.64 -5.08 8.06
N PRO A 111 -7.46 -4.94 9.12
CA PRO A 111 -8.91 -4.75 8.96
C PRO A 111 -9.28 -3.53 8.11
N ARG A 112 -8.61 -2.39 8.29
CA ARG A 112 -8.94 -1.16 7.56
C ARG A 112 -8.49 -1.23 6.10
N SER A 113 -7.30 -1.74 5.84
CA SER A 113 -6.82 -1.99 4.47
C SER A 113 -7.71 -2.98 3.72
N ARG A 114 -8.14 -4.06 4.39
CA ARG A 114 -9.04 -5.05 3.80
C ARG A 114 -10.41 -4.45 3.46
N ALA A 115 -11.03 -3.75 4.41
CA ALA A 115 -12.33 -3.11 4.18
C ALA A 115 -12.29 -2.12 3.00
N TYR A 116 -11.20 -1.35 2.87
CA TYR A 116 -11.01 -0.46 1.72
C TYR A 116 -10.99 -1.22 0.39
N LEU A 117 -10.20 -2.30 0.30
CA LEU A 117 -10.10 -3.08 -0.93
C LEU A 117 -11.42 -3.79 -1.29
N GLU A 118 -12.17 -4.27 -0.29
CA GLU A 118 -13.51 -4.84 -0.50
C GLU A 118 -14.51 -3.80 -1.02
N GLU A 119 -14.50 -2.58 -0.47
CA GLU A 119 -15.32 -1.46 -0.96
C GLU A 119 -14.92 -1.06 -2.40
N TRP A 120 -13.62 -1.05 -2.71
CA TRP A 120 -13.09 -0.74 -4.03
C TRP A 120 -13.44 -1.80 -5.07
N ASP A 121 -13.32 -3.09 -4.72
CA ASP A 121 -13.73 -4.21 -5.55
C ASP A 121 -15.25 -4.13 -5.86
N ALA A 122 -16.09 -3.86 -4.86
CA ALA A 122 -17.53 -3.71 -5.06
C ALA A 122 -17.87 -2.55 -6.02
N PHE A 123 -17.15 -1.43 -5.90
CA PHE A 123 -17.31 -0.28 -6.79
C PHE A 123 -16.86 -0.57 -8.24
N THR A 124 -15.72 -1.26 -8.41
CA THR A 124 -15.11 -1.50 -9.73
C THR A 124 -15.72 -2.69 -10.47
N LEU A 125 -16.16 -3.73 -9.76
CA LEU A 125 -16.83 -4.90 -10.33
C LEU A 125 -18.32 -4.68 -10.55
N GLY A 126 -18.87 -3.58 -10.06
CA GLY A 126 -20.25 -3.17 -10.32
C GLY A 126 -21.27 -4.18 -9.82
N GLU A 127 -21.17 -4.61 -8.56
CA GLU A 127 -22.34 -5.25 -7.95
C GLU A 127 -23.49 -4.24 -8.01
N PRO A 128 -24.61 -4.55 -8.70
CA PRO A 128 -25.75 -3.66 -8.67
C PRO A 128 -26.17 -3.60 -7.21
N THR A 129 -26.07 -2.41 -6.62
CA THR A 129 -26.80 -2.08 -5.39
C THR A 129 -28.23 -2.54 -5.63
N THR A 130 -28.60 -3.68 -5.08
CA THR A 130 -29.98 -4.16 -5.08
C THR A 130 -30.69 -3.21 -4.14
N GLY A 131 -31.17 -2.10 -4.72
CA GLY A 131 -32.10 -1.20 -4.10
C GLY A 131 -33.25 -2.04 -3.60
N THR A 132 -33.30 -2.22 -2.28
CA THR A 132 -34.40 -2.92 -1.64
C THR A 132 -35.63 -2.03 -1.77
N SER A 133 -36.69 -2.66 -2.28
CA SER A 133 -38.00 -2.10 -2.61
C SER A 133 -38.71 -1.40 -1.46
#